data_AF-A0A5K1HD62-F1
#
_entry.id   AF-A0A5K1HD62-F1
#
_cell.length_a   1.000
_cell.length_b   1.000
_cell.length_c   1.000
_cell.angle_alpha   90.00
_cell.angle_beta   90.00
_cell.angle_gamma   90.00
#
_symmetry.space_group_name_H-M   'P 1'
#
loop_
_entity.id
_entity.type
_entity.pdbx_description
1 polymer ?
#
loop_
_entity_poly.entity_id
_entity_poly.type
_entity_poly.pdbx_seq_one_letter_code
_entity_poly.pdbx_strand_id
1 'polypeptide(L)'
;QEEYGNAVLKVLDPEEKLFSFRLFRQHCYEMHSRINLVKDLRVLSKRDLSRIILVDNSPQAYLFQKSNGVPIIPFYSDTSDDELLKLEEFL
;
A
#
# COMPACT_ATOMS: atom_id res chain seq x y z
N GLN A 1 -7.80 -2.82 -13.41
CA GLN A 1 -7.44 -2.70 -11.97
C GLN A 1 -7.40 -1.26 -11.51
N GLU A 2 -6.85 -0.34 -12.31
CA GLU A 2 -6.94 1.10 -12.04
C GLU A 2 -8.38 1.60 -11.93
N GLU A 3 -9.27 1.18 -12.83
CA GLU A 3 -10.69 1.53 -12.76
C GLU A 3 -11.35 1.12 -11.43
N TYR A 4 -11.10 -0.11 -10.97
CA TYR A 4 -11.56 -0.60 -9.67
C TYR A 4 -10.99 0.22 -8.51
N GLY A 5 -9.68 0.48 -8.50
CA GLY A 5 -9.05 1.29 -7.46
C GLY A 5 -9.62 2.71 -7.41
N ASN A 6 -9.82 3.34 -8.56
CA ASN A 6 -10.45 4.66 -8.64
C ASN A 6 -11.91 4.65 -8.18
N ALA A 7 -12.69 3.59 -8.47
CA ALA A 7 -14.05 3.47 -7.98
C ALA A 7 -14.11 3.40 -6.44
N VAL A 8 -13.20 2.64 -5.81
CA VAL A 8 -13.09 2.56 -4.35
C VAL A 8 -12.66 3.91 -3.76
N LEU A 9 -11.67 4.58 -4.36
CA LEU A 9 -11.18 5.86 -3.87
C LEU A 9 -12.24 6.97 -3.96
N LYS A 10 -13.16 6.94 -4.94
CA LYS A 10 -14.28 7.87 -4.99
C LYS A 10 -15.24 7.74 -3.81
N VAL A 11 -15.30 6.57 -3.19
CA VAL A 11 -16.12 6.34 -1.97
C VAL A 11 -15.36 6.76 -0.72
N LEU A 12 -14.05 6.47 -0.65
CA LEU A 12 -13.22 6.74 0.52
C LEU A 12 -12.75 8.20 0.63
N ASP A 13 -12.46 8.85 -0.49
CA ASP A 13 -11.93 10.22 -0.59
C ASP A 13 -12.62 10.98 -1.73
N PRO A 14 -13.92 11.28 -1.60
CA PRO A 14 -14.73 11.89 -2.67
C PRO A 14 -14.26 13.30 -3.05
N GLU A 15 -13.58 14.00 -2.14
CA GLU A 15 -13.04 15.35 -2.35
C GLU A 15 -11.57 15.36 -2.81
N GLU A 16 -10.95 14.18 -2.94
CA GLU A 16 -9.54 13.99 -3.33
C GLU A 16 -8.54 14.76 -2.45
N LYS A 17 -8.76 14.74 -1.13
CA LYS A 17 -7.94 15.47 -0.14
C LYS A 17 -7.02 14.57 0.67
N LEU A 18 -7.28 13.26 0.73
CA LEU A 18 -6.53 12.31 1.56
C LEU A 18 -5.31 11.73 0.83
N PHE A 19 -5.45 11.40 -0.47
CA PHE A 19 -4.39 10.72 -1.23
C PHE A 19 -3.66 11.65 -2.21
N SER A 20 -2.38 11.93 -1.98
CA SER A 20 -1.59 12.80 -2.88
C SER A 20 -1.22 12.15 -4.22
N PHE A 21 -1.07 10.83 -4.27
CA PHE A 21 -0.69 10.07 -5.47
C PHE A 21 -1.36 8.70 -5.48
N ARG A 22 -1.64 8.16 -6.67
CA ARG A 22 -2.25 6.84 -6.86
C ARG A 22 -1.33 5.99 -7.74
N LEU A 23 -0.91 4.83 -7.23
CA LEU A 23 -0.12 3.85 -7.96
C LEU A 23 -0.89 2.54 -8.02
N PHE A 24 -1.03 2.01 -9.22
CA PHE A 24 -1.75 0.76 -9.50
C PHE A 24 -0.81 -0.36 -9.97
N ARG A 25 -1.36 -1.54 -10.26
CA ARG A 25 -0.61 -2.76 -10.63
C ARG A 25 0.39 -2.58 -11.77
N GLN A 26 0.12 -1.71 -12.75
CA GLN A 26 1.08 -1.44 -13.83
C GLN A 26 2.38 -0.78 -13.36
N HIS A 27 2.41 -0.22 -12.15
CA HIS A 27 3.60 0.37 -11.53
C HIS A 27 4.35 -0.60 -10.62
N CYS A 28 3.82 -1.81 -10.41
CA CYS A 28 4.50 -2.84 -9.63
C CYS A 28 5.57 -3.54 -10.47
N TYR A 29 6.63 -3.99 -9.81
CA TYR A 29 7.63 -4.86 -10.41
C TYR A 29 7.13 -6.30 -10.41
N GLU A 30 7.14 -6.96 -11.57
CA GLU A 30 6.68 -8.35 -11.73
C GLU A 30 7.87 -9.32 -11.56
N MET A 31 7.80 -10.21 -10.57
CA MET A 31 8.89 -11.15 -10.25
C MET A 31 8.53 -12.58 -10.68
N HIS A 32 9.16 -13.08 -11.74
CA HIS A 32 9.01 -14.46 -12.27
C HIS A 32 7.58 -14.88 -12.73
N SER A 33 6.52 -14.16 -12.35
CA SER A 33 5.14 -14.31 -12.86
C SER A 33 4.23 -13.15 -12.37
N ARG A 34 3.08 -12.96 -13.03
CA ARG A 34 2.04 -11.96 -12.67
C ARG A 34 1.50 -12.06 -11.24
N ILE A 35 1.73 -13.17 -10.56
CA ILE A 35 1.23 -13.44 -9.20
C ILE A 35 2.12 -12.75 -8.16
N ASN A 36 3.41 -12.59 -8.44
CA ASN A 36 4.38 -12.02 -7.51
C ASN A 36 4.69 -10.58 -7.90
N LEU A 37 3.90 -9.66 -7.36
CA LEU A 37 4.11 -8.23 -7.55
C LEU A 37 4.85 -7.64 -6.35
N VAL A 38 5.91 -6.91 -6.63
CA VAL A 38 6.65 -6.12 -5.65
C VAL A 38 6.36 -4.65 -5.89
N LYS A 39 5.98 -3.93 -4.85
CA LYS A 39 5.81 -2.48 -4.84
C LYS A 39 7.17 -1.84 -4.60
N ASP A 40 7.97 -1.75 -5.65
CA ASP A 40 9.31 -1.16 -5.57
C ASP A 40 9.24 0.34 -5.29
N LEU A 41 9.62 0.75 -4.07
CA LEU A 41 9.54 2.14 -3.61
C LEU A 41 10.43 3.09 -4.43
N ARG A 42 11.38 2.59 -5.22
CA ARG A 42 12.20 3.41 -6.13
C ARG A 42 11.38 4.12 -7.21
N VAL A 43 10.14 3.70 -7.45
CA VAL A 43 9.18 4.43 -8.30
C VAL A 43 8.92 5.85 -7.75
N LEU A 44 9.08 6.06 -6.44
CA LEU A 44 9.02 7.35 -5.76
C LEU A 44 10.39 8.04 -5.77
N SER A 45 11.09 8.06 -6.92
CA SER A 45 12.50 8.44 -7.10
C SER A 45 12.95 9.78 -6.49
N LYS A 46 12.02 10.67 -6.13
CA LYS A 46 12.25 11.97 -5.48
C LYS A 46 12.14 11.93 -3.95
N ARG A 47 11.92 10.77 -3.34
CA ARG A 47 11.75 10.61 -1.89
C ARG A 47 12.89 9.79 -1.29
N ASP A 48 13.39 10.25 -0.15
CA ASP A 48 14.34 9.49 0.65
C ASP A 48 13.64 8.27 1.26
N LEU A 49 14.15 7.07 0.99
CA LEU A 49 13.63 5.82 1.54
C LEU A 49 13.64 5.82 3.07
N SER A 50 14.53 6.57 3.74
CA SER A 50 14.53 6.69 5.20
C SER A 50 13.25 7.33 5.77
N ARG A 51 12.46 7.97 4.91
CA ARG A 51 11.23 8.71 5.25
C ARG A 51 9.97 8.09 4.63
N ILE A 52 10.04 6.83 4.21
CA ILE A 52 8.93 6.12 3.58
C ILE A 52 8.65 4.84 4.35
N ILE A 53 7.39 4.55 4.59
CA ILE A 53 6.93 3.24 5.04
C ILE A 53 5.96 2.67 4.01
N LEU A 54 5.86 1.35 3.96
CA LEU A 54 4.92 0.63 3.14
C LEU A 54 4.11 -0.30 4.04
N VAL A 55 2.83 0.00 4.21
CA VAL A 55 1.89 -0.83 4.97
C VAL A 55 1.21 -1.80 4.00
N ASP A 56 1.32 -3.10 4.24
CA ASP A 56 0.70 -4.12 3.39
C ASP A 56 0.47 -5.43 4.15
N ASN A 57 -0.60 -6.14 3.81
CA ASN A 57 -0.92 -7.43 4.39
C ASN A 57 -0.19 -8.61 3.70
N SER A 58 0.59 -8.34 2.65
CA SER A 58 1.42 -9.30 1.93
C SER A 58 2.92 -8.96 2.08
N PRO A 59 3.72 -9.86 2.70
CA PRO A 59 5.18 -9.66 2.81
C PRO A 59 5.91 -9.53 1.48
N GLN A 60 5.34 -10.08 0.40
CA GLN A 60 5.90 -9.99 -0.95
C GLN A 60 5.87 -8.56 -1.50
N ALA A 61 4.92 -7.73 -1.06
CA ALA A 61 4.73 -6.39 -1.58
C ALA A 61 5.96 -5.48 -1.33
N TYR A 62 6.64 -5.63 -0.20
CA TYR A 62 7.82 -4.82 0.18
C TYR A 62 9.14 -5.61 0.08
N LEU A 63 9.21 -6.66 -0.76
CA LEU A 63 10.37 -7.54 -0.85
C LEU A 63 11.70 -6.83 -1.14
N PHE A 64 11.66 -5.73 -1.93
CA PHE A 64 12.87 -4.97 -2.31
C PHE A 64 13.30 -3.95 -1.25
N GLN A 65 12.40 -3.52 -0.37
CA GLN A 65 12.66 -2.57 0.70
C GLN A 65 12.06 -3.08 2.03
N LYS A 66 12.51 -4.26 2.48
CA LYS A 66 11.95 -4.95 3.66
C LYS A 66 11.95 -4.08 4.92
N SER A 67 12.99 -3.27 5.11
CA SER A 67 13.12 -2.33 6.24
C SER A 67 12.04 -1.25 6.27
N ASN A 68 11.38 -0.99 5.14
CA ASN A 68 10.30 -0.02 5.02
C ASN A 68 8.92 -0.67 5.19
N GLY A 69 8.84 -2.01 5.22
CA GLY A 69 7.58 -2.73 5.31
C GLY A 69 7.04 -2.77 6.74
N VAL A 70 5.77 -2.38 6.89
CA VAL A 70 4.99 -2.59 8.11
C VAL A 70 3.87 -3.58 7.78
N PRO A 71 3.90 -4.81 8.30
CA PRO A 71 2.81 -5.76 8.08
C PRO A 71 1.55 -5.28 8.79
N ILE A 72 0.40 -5.45 8.15
CA ILE A 72 -0.92 -5.26 8.78
C ILE A 72 -1.76 -6.53 8.60
N ILE A 73 -2.59 -6.85 9.59
CA ILE A 73 -3.47 -8.02 9.51
C ILE A 73 -4.55 -7.76 8.43
N PRO A 74 -4.88 -8.76 7.59
CA PRO A 74 -5.94 -8.60 6.61
C PRO A 74 -7.31 -8.43 7.28
N PHE A 75 -8.06 -7.42 6.83
CA PHE A 75 -9.44 -7.21 7.25
C PHE A 75 -10.42 -8.11 6.49
N TYR A 76 -11.27 -8.84 7.22
CA TYR A 76 -12.31 -9.72 6.68
C TYR A 76 -13.71 -9.37 7.20
N SER A 77 -14.06 -8.08 7.22
CA SER A 77 -15.38 -7.58 7.65
C SER A 77 -15.69 -7.73 9.15
N ASP A 78 -14.66 -7.91 9.98
CA ASP A 78 -14.82 -7.91 11.44
C ASP A 78 -15.05 -6.49 11.97
N THR A 79 -16.23 -6.22 12.50
CA THR A 79 -16.58 -4.90 13.05
C THR A 79 -15.83 -4.54 14.33
N SER A 80 -15.15 -5.51 14.95
CA SER A 80 -14.30 -5.30 16.12
C SER A 80 -12.82 -5.11 15.77
N ASP A 81 -12.46 -5.14 14.48
CA ASP A 81 -11.11 -4.86 14.00
C ASP A 81 -10.69 -3.42 14.35
N ASP A 82 -9.52 -3.32 14.98
CA ASP A 82 -8.88 -2.08 15.42
C ASP A 82 -7.44 -1.96 14.89
N GLU A 83 -7.06 -2.73 13.87
CA GLU A 83 -5.68 -2.84 13.40
C GLU A 83 -5.14 -1.54 12.80
N LEU A 84 -6.01 -0.75 12.14
CA LEU A 84 -5.65 0.59 11.67
C LEU A 84 -5.47 1.59 12.83
N LEU A 85 -6.19 1.45 13.94
CA LEU A 85 -6.03 2.30 15.12
C LEU A 85 -4.71 2.00 15.84
N LYS A 86 -4.38 0.71 15.98
CA LYS A 86 -3.07 0.29 16.51
C LYS A 86 -1.91 0.79 15.64
N LEU A 87 -2.09 0.77 14.32
CA LEU A 87 -1.11 1.30 13.40
C LEU A 87 -0.96 2.82 13.55
N GLU A 88 -2.05 3.57 13.72
CA GLU A 88 -2.00 5.01 13.99
C GLU A 88 -1.16 5.34 15.22
N GLU A 89 -1.29 4.60 16.32
CA GLU A 89 -0.49 4.81 17.53
C GLU A 89 1.02 4.57 17.33
N PHE A 90 1.40 3.77 16.33
CA PHE A 90 2.79 3.47 16.01
C PHE A 90 3.46 4.56 15.15
N LEU A 91 2.69 5.30 14.34
CA LEU A 91 3.18 6.25 13.33
C LEU A 91 3.47 7.65 13.88
#